data_AF-A0A8B5X182-F1
#
_entry.id   AF-A0A8B5X182-F1
#
_cell.length_a   1.000
_cell.length_b   1.000
_cell.length_c   1.000
_cell.angle_alpha   90.00
_cell.angle_beta   90.00
_cell.angle_gamma   90.00
#
_symmetry.space_group_name_H-M   'P 1'
#
loop_
_entity.id
_entity.type
_entity.pdbx_description
1 polymer ?
#
loop_
_entity_poly.entity_id
_entity_poly.type
_entity_poly.pdbx_seq_one_letter_code
_entity_poly.pdbx_strand_id
1 'polypeptide(L)'
;MINKPWQEIEFPLTAQKTYDNPYVDLEVWAEFRHESGKMIRRPAFWDGGQAWRVRFVSPGLTGTWTWTSFSNPADAGVNGITGEFSVDAADMAADMAAGDTAENRFYRHG
;
A
#
# COMPACT_ATOMS: atom_id res chain seq x y z
N MET A 1 -10.41 -0.48 8.21
CA MET A 1 -10.74 -0.41 6.77
C MET A 1 -10.38 -1.74 6.15
N ILE A 2 -11.26 -2.26 5.30
CA ILE A 2 -11.06 -3.52 4.58
C ILE A 2 -10.75 -3.17 3.13
N ASN A 3 -9.59 -3.61 2.63
CA ASN A 3 -9.14 -3.41 1.26
C ASN A 3 -9.09 -4.74 0.51
N LYS A 4 -8.97 -4.71 -0.83
CA LYS A 4 -8.71 -5.91 -1.62
C LYS A 4 -7.26 -5.96 -2.10
N PRO A 5 -6.71 -7.15 -2.41
CA PRO A 5 -5.44 -7.23 -3.11
C PRO A 5 -5.48 -6.39 -4.40
N TRP A 6 -4.33 -5.87 -4.80
CA TRP A 6 -4.19 -5.07 -6.03
C TRP A 6 -4.92 -3.70 -6.02
N GLN A 7 -5.56 -3.32 -4.91
CA GLN A 7 -6.11 -1.97 -4.73
C GLN A 7 -5.09 -1.03 -4.09
N GLU A 8 -5.07 0.21 -4.59
CA GLU A 8 -4.27 1.29 -4.02
C GLU A 8 -4.81 1.69 -2.65
N ILE A 9 -3.90 1.84 -1.70
CA ILE A 9 -4.13 2.45 -0.40
C ILE A 9 -3.15 3.61 -0.27
N GLU A 10 -3.66 4.78 0.07
CA GLU A 10 -2.85 5.98 0.28
C GLU A 10 -2.88 6.39 1.75
N PHE A 11 -1.69 6.59 2.31
CA PHE A 11 -1.49 6.98 3.70
C PHE A 11 -0.99 8.43 3.72
N PRO A 12 -1.80 9.40 4.19
CA PRO A 12 -1.36 10.77 4.36
C PRO A 12 -0.43 10.86 5.57
N LEU A 13 0.62 11.66 5.42
CA LEU A 13 1.54 12.06 6.47
C LEU A 13 1.73 13.58 6.40
N THR A 14 2.05 14.19 7.54
CA THR A 14 2.27 15.64 7.60
C THR A 14 3.59 15.90 8.29
N ALA A 15 4.57 16.42 7.56
CA ALA A 15 5.83 16.85 8.14
C ALA A 15 5.58 17.92 9.20
N GLN A 16 6.38 17.88 10.28
CA GLN A 16 6.32 18.89 11.33
C GLN A 16 7.03 20.18 10.90
N LYS A 17 8.06 20.06 10.06
CA LYS A 17 8.83 21.18 9.52
C LYS A 17 8.41 21.50 8.10
N THR A 18 8.59 22.76 7.74
CA THR A 18 8.61 23.20 6.34
C THR A 18 10.02 23.02 5.79
N TYR A 19 10.12 22.55 4.55
CA TYR A 19 11.36 22.35 3.83
C TYR A 19 11.35 23.20 2.55
N ASP A 20 12.49 23.83 2.24
CA ASP A 20 12.61 24.69 1.05
C ASP A 20 12.63 23.86 -0.23
N ASN A 21 13.30 22.70 -0.22
CA ASN A 21 13.27 21.72 -1.30
C ASN A 21 12.92 20.33 -0.77
N PRO A 22 11.62 20.03 -0.56
CA PRO A 22 11.18 18.80 0.13
C PRO A 22 11.67 17.50 -0.50
N TYR A 23 11.85 17.46 -1.83
CA TYR A 23 12.36 16.26 -2.51
C TYR A 23 13.84 15.98 -2.26
N VAL A 24 14.61 17.00 -1.87
CA VAL A 24 16.06 16.90 -1.63
C VAL A 24 16.36 16.88 -0.14
N ASP A 25 15.62 17.67 0.63
CA ASP A 25 15.95 17.95 2.03
C ASP A 25 15.33 16.95 3.01
N LEU A 26 14.40 16.11 2.53
CA LEU A 26 13.72 15.12 3.36
C LEU A 26 13.44 13.84 2.56
N GLU A 27 14.01 12.73 3.00
CA GLU A 27 13.61 11.40 2.55
C GLU A 27 12.55 10.84 3.51
N VAL A 28 11.46 10.29 2.97
CA VAL A 28 10.43 9.60 3.76
C VAL A 28 10.14 8.24 3.14
N TRP A 29 10.11 7.21 3.99
CA TRP A 29 9.82 5.82 3.60
C TRP A 29 8.80 5.22 4.57
N ALA A 30 8.08 4.18 4.14
CA ALA A 30 7.33 3.32 5.06
C ALA A 30 7.64 1.85 4.82
N GLU A 31 7.74 1.10 5.91
CA GLU A 31 7.86 -0.35 5.91
C GLU A 31 6.52 -0.97 6.29
N PHE A 32 6.01 -1.85 5.43
CA PHE A 32 4.78 -2.58 5.59
C PHE A 32 5.09 -4.04 5.94
N ARG A 33 4.47 -4.57 6.99
CA ARG A 33 4.67 -5.93 7.49
C ARG A 33 3.35 -6.67 7.51
N HIS A 34 3.28 -7.76 6.77
CA HIS A 34 2.16 -8.69 6.79
C HIS A 34 2.26 -9.62 8.00
N GLU A 35 1.13 -10.09 8.52
CA GLU A 35 1.06 -11.10 9.59
C GLU A 35 1.81 -12.40 9.24
N SER A 36 1.97 -12.73 7.96
CA SER A 36 2.80 -13.86 7.50
C SER A 36 4.31 -13.62 7.63
N GLY A 37 4.75 -12.44 8.07
CA GLY A 37 6.15 -12.02 8.12
C GLY A 37 6.70 -11.40 6.83
N LYS A 38 5.89 -11.27 5.76
CA LYS A 38 6.34 -10.58 4.53
C LYS A 38 6.54 -9.09 4.81
N MET A 39 7.65 -8.53 4.33
CA MET A 39 7.96 -7.11 4.49
C MET A 39 8.11 -6.44 3.12
N ILE A 40 7.59 -5.22 2.99
CA ILE A 40 7.68 -4.40 1.78
C ILE A 40 7.97 -2.97 2.19
N ARG A 41 9.00 -2.35 1.61
CA ARG A 41 9.32 -0.94 1.83
C ARG A 41 8.88 -0.10 0.63
N ARG A 42 8.28 1.07 0.88
CA ARG A 42 7.83 2.02 -0.16
C ARG A 42 8.33 3.44 0.15
N PRO A 43 8.76 4.20 -0.87
CA PRO A 43 9.01 5.62 -0.68
C PRO A 43 7.69 6.37 -0.51
N ALA A 44 7.70 7.40 0.33
CA ALA A 44 6.68 8.43 0.28
C ALA A 44 7.03 9.46 -0.81
N PHE A 45 6.04 10.24 -1.21
CA PHE A 45 6.22 11.39 -2.09
C PHE A 45 5.66 12.65 -1.43
N TRP A 46 6.29 13.79 -1.74
CA TRP A 46 5.82 15.09 -1.30
C TRP A 46 4.60 15.52 -2.13
N ASP A 47 3.59 16.08 -1.45
CA ASP A 47 2.32 16.49 -2.04
C ASP A 47 2.01 17.98 -1.80
N GLY A 48 3.04 18.81 -1.59
CA GLY A 48 2.86 20.24 -1.40
C GLY A 48 2.87 20.66 0.07
N GLY A 49 3.50 21.81 0.35
CA GLY A 49 3.64 22.31 1.72
C GLY A 49 4.33 21.28 2.62
N GLN A 50 3.64 20.89 3.69
CA GLN A 50 4.08 19.84 4.63
C GLN A 50 3.45 18.47 4.36
N ALA A 51 2.65 18.33 3.30
CA ALA A 51 1.94 17.09 3.00
C ALA A 51 2.87 16.07 2.33
N TRP A 52 2.80 14.84 2.81
CA TRP A 52 3.48 13.67 2.28
C TRP A 52 2.49 12.53 2.15
N ARG A 53 2.73 11.61 1.20
CA ARG A 53 1.86 10.46 0.97
C ARG A 53 2.67 9.21 0.69
N VAL A 54 2.22 8.08 1.21
CA VAL A 54 2.74 6.77 0.83
C VAL A 54 1.64 5.97 0.15
N ARG A 55 1.95 5.32 -0.97
CA ARG A 55 1.04 4.38 -1.63
C ARG A 55 1.51 2.96 -1.47
N PHE A 56 0.57 2.10 -1.12
CA PHE A 56 0.77 0.67 -0.99
C PHE A 56 -0.33 -0.10 -1.72
N VAL A 57 0.06 -1.26 -2.23
CA VAL A 57 -0.84 -2.25 -2.82
C VAL A 57 -0.43 -3.59 -2.24
N SER A 58 -1.36 -4.32 -1.63
CA SER A 58 -1.07 -5.68 -1.18
C SER A 58 -0.88 -6.59 -2.39
N PRO A 59 0.30 -7.23 -2.55
CA PRO A 59 0.60 -8.05 -3.72
C PRO A 59 0.00 -9.45 -3.57
N GLY A 60 -1.30 -9.57 -3.80
CA GLY A 60 -2.02 -10.84 -3.77
C GLY A 60 -2.16 -11.46 -2.37
N LEU A 61 -1.90 -10.71 -1.31
CA LEU A 61 -1.96 -11.21 0.08
C LEU A 61 -3.16 -10.63 0.82
N THR A 62 -3.95 -11.54 1.38
CA THR A 62 -5.03 -11.23 2.31
C THR A 62 -4.53 -11.43 3.73
N GLY A 63 -5.07 -10.65 4.67
CA GLY A 63 -4.66 -10.64 6.06
C GLY A 63 -4.29 -9.23 6.53
N THR A 64 -3.73 -9.17 7.73
CA THR A 64 -3.40 -7.92 8.40
C THR A 64 -2.03 -7.40 7.97
N TRP A 65 -1.97 -6.12 7.66
CA TRP A 65 -0.73 -5.38 7.41
C TRP A 65 -0.58 -4.29 8.46
N THR A 66 0.56 -4.25 9.13
CA THR A 66 1.00 -3.09 9.91
C THR A 66 2.04 -2.31 9.13
N TRP A 67 2.20 -1.01 9.44
CA TRP A 67 3.24 -0.21 8.82
C TRP A 67 3.86 0.79 9.79
N THR A 68 5.08 1.22 9.47
CA THR A 68 5.82 2.28 10.19
C THR A 68 6.56 3.15 9.18
N SER A 69 6.44 4.47 9.30
CA SER A 69 7.20 5.43 8.50
C SER A 69 8.53 5.82 9.15
N PHE A 70 9.47 6.25 8.32
CA PHE A 70 10.81 6.70 8.72
C PHE A 70 11.18 7.90 7.86
N SER A 71 11.91 8.84 8.43
CA SER A 71 12.47 9.96 7.67
C SER A 71 13.94 10.21 7.95
N ASN A 72 14.62 10.79 6.96
CA ASN A 72 15.98 11.27 7.06
C ASN A 72 16.11 12.66 6.41
N PRO A 73 16.51 13.71 7.17
CA PRO A 73 16.70 13.70 8.62
C PRO A 73 15.39 13.41 9.36
N ALA A 74 15.48 13.01 10.63
CA ALA A 74 14.29 12.72 11.43
C ALA A 74 13.40 13.97 11.59
N ASP A 75 12.15 13.84 11.15
CA ASP A 75 11.06 14.79 11.37
C ASP A 75 9.92 14.08 12.09
N ALA A 76 9.49 14.58 13.26
CA ALA A 76 8.54 13.86 14.11
C ALA A 76 7.11 13.81 13.56
N GLY A 77 6.79 14.61 12.54
CA GLY A 77 5.49 14.54 11.86
C GLY A 77 5.38 13.37 10.88
N VAL A 78 6.52 12.87 10.39
CA VAL A 78 6.60 11.79 9.40
C VAL A 78 7.46 10.60 9.83
N ASN A 79 8.22 10.70 10.92
CA ASN A 79 9.06 9.61 11.46
C ASN A 79 8.33 8.84 12.56
N GLY A 80 8.32 7.52 12.47
CA GLY A 80 7.72 6.64 13.48
C GLY A 80 6.20 6.63 13.47
N ILE A 81 5.54 7.14 12.42
CA ILE A 81 4.09 7.06 12.29
C ILE A 81 3.72 5.63 11.94
N THR A 82 2.75 5.06 12.65
CA THR A 82 2.33 3.68 12.47
C THR A 82 0.86 3.58 12.13
N GLY A 83 0.48 2.49 11.47
CA GLY A 83 -0.91 2.15 11.28
C GLY A 83 -1.10 0.68 10.92
N GLU A 84 -2.35 0.29 10.76
CA GLU A 84 -2.78 -1.06 10.42
C GLU A 84 -3.95 -1.01 9.45
N PHE A 85 -4.02 -1.99 8.53
CA PHE A 85 -5.18 -2.24 7.69
C PHE A 85 -5.31 -3.73 7.37
N SER A 86 -6.52 -4.16 7.01
CA SER A 86 -6.82 -5.54 6.66
C SER A 86 -7.12 -5.65 5.16
N VAL A 87 -6.68 -6.73 4.55
CA VAL A 87 -6.93 -7.04 3.13
C VAL A 87 -7.73 -8.34 3.02
N ASP A 88 -8.90 -8.29 2.40
CA ASP A 88 -9.80 -9.45 2.26
C ASP A 88 -9.84 -10.00 0.84
N ALA A 89 -10.13 -11.30 0.71
CA ALA A 89 -10.10 -12.05 -0.55
C ALA A 89 -11.26 -11.75 -1.51
N ALA A 90 -12.07 -10.73 -1.25
CA ALA A 90 -13.34 -10.48 -1.93
C ALA A 90 -13.15 -9.96 -3.36
N ASP A 91 -12.56 -10.81 -4.24
CA ASP A 91 -12.63 -10.85 -5.71
C ASP A 91 -11.89 -12.09 -6.26
N MET A 92 -10.98 -12.74 -5.50
CA MET A 92 -10.34 -14.01 -5.92
C MET A 92 -11.33 -15.18 -6.01
N ALA A 93 -12.38 -15.16 -5.17
CA ALA A 93 -13.42 -16.19 -5.18
C ALA A 93 -14.41 -16.04 -6.36
N ALA A 94 -14.61 -14.83 -6.88
CA ALA A 94 -15.57 -14.57 -7.95
C ALA A 94 -15.05 -15.06 -9.31
N ASP A 95 -13.77 -14.84 -9.60
CA ASP A 95 -13.14 -15.34 -10.84
C ASP A 95 -12.96 -16.88 -10.83
N MET A 96 -12.69 -17.49 -9.67
CA MET A 96 -12.60 -18.94 -9.53
C MET A 96 -13.97 -19.65 -9.57
N ALA A 97 -15.03 -19.01 -9.04
CA ALA A 97 -16.39 -19.56 -9.11
C ALA A 97 -17.02 -19.42 -10.52
N ALA A 98 -16.59 -18.44 -11.31
CA ALA A 98 -17.03 -18.28 -12.70
C ALA A 98 -16.33 -19.23 -13.69
N GLY A 99 -15.25 -19.91 -13.27
CA GLY A 99 -14.43 -20.77 -14.11
C GLY A 99 -14.95 -22.19 -14.35
N ASP A 100 -15.96 -22.65 -13.62
CA ASP A 100 -16.40 -24.08 -13.65
C ASP A 100 -17.80 -24.31 -14.24
N THR A 101 -18.43 -23.29 -14.83
CA THR A 101 -19.75 -23.45 -15.52
C THR A 101 -19.85 -22.78 -16.89
N ALA A 102 -18.80 -22.16 -17.40
CA ALA A 102 -18.82 -21.64 -18.76
C ALA A 102 -18.45 -22.76 -19.76
N GLU A 103 -19.46 -23.33 -20.42
CA GLU A 103 -19.27 -24.15 -21.62
C GLU A 103 -18.25 -23.47 -22.55
N ASN A 104 -17.16 -24.19 -22.83
CA ASN A 104 -16.03 -23.69 -23.61
C ASN A 104 -16.44 -23.47 -25.07
N ARG A 105 -16.83 -22.23 -25.41
CA ARG A 105 -17.29 -21.81 -26.75
C ARG A 105 -16.18 -21.66 -27.79
N PHE A 106 -14.91 -21.95 -27.45
CA PHE A 106 -13.76 -21.71 -28.33
C PHE A 106 -13.31 -22.93 -29.16
N TYR A 107 -13.92 -24.11 -28.99
CA TYR A 107 -13.66 -25.27 -29.86
C TYR A 107 -14.64 -25.33 -31.03
N ARG A 108 -14.57 -24.37 -31.97
CA ARG A 108 -15.22 -24.50 -33.29
C ARG A 108 -14.41 -23.82 -34.39
N HIS A 109 -13.25 -24.36 -34.73
CA HIS A 109 -12.72 -24.27 -36.10
C HIS A 109 -11.81 -25.47 -36.36
N GLY A 110 -12.33 -26.41 -37.15
CA GLY A 110 -11.61 -27.40 -37.93
C GLY A 110 -12.13 -27.32 -39.34
#